data_AF-A0A816YFI1-F1
#
_entry.id   AF-A0A816YFI1-F1
#
_cell.length_a   1.000
_cell.length_b   1.000
_cell.length_c   1.000
_cell.angle_alpha   90.00
_cell.angle_beta   90.00
_cell.angle_gamma   90.00
#
_symmetry.space_group_name_H-M   'P 1'
#
loop_
_entity.id
_entity.type
_entity.pdbx_description
1 polymer ?
#
loop_
_entity_poly.entity_id
_entity_poly.type
_entity_poly.pdbx_seq_one_letter_code
_entity_poly.pdbx_strand_id
1 'polypeptide(L)'
;MKKNIPFAMFLRAIIYCSTFKAFLDEREDLRMALLLNKYPGKFIDNQFNRVLKKCNTTQLLTSNNYNTIRKNIIYNIIEEEKIPTDHYRTMFIHFTYCLNIRTLPKKFHTLWNKYFSESLINEIISVIGTRNVQNLQKQLVKNK
;
A
#
# COMPACT_ATOMS: atom_id res chain seq x y z
N MET A 1 -1.28 -16.41 -14.38
CA MET A 1 -0.26 -15.34 -14.23
C MET A 1 -0.89 -14.14 -13.54
N LYS A 2 -0.32 -13.63 -12.43
CA LYS A 2 -0.92 -12.51 -11.70
C LYS A 2 -0.69 -11.20 -12.47
N LYS A 3 -1.78 -10.53 -12.88
CA LYS A 3 -1.73 -9.37 -13.79
C LYS A 3 -1.08 -8.12 -13.19
N ASN A 4 -1.17 -7.93 -11.87
CA ASN A 4 -0.72 -6.70 -11.20
C ASN A 4 0.75 -6.73 -10.73
N ILE A 5 1.46 -7.85 -10.87
CA ILE A 5 2.84 -7.96 -10.38
C ILE A 5 3.78 -6.96 -11.09
N PRO A 6 3.86 -6.91 -12.44
CA PRO A 6 4.77 -5.97 -13.12
C PRO A 6 4.45 -4.52 -12.78
N PHE A 7 3.17 -4.18 -12.67
CA PHE A 7 2.70 -2.85 -12.27
C PHE A 7 3.22 -2.48 -10.88
N ALA A 8 3.01 -3.35 -9.89
CA ALA A 8 3.41 -3.10 -8.51
C ALA A 8 4.95 -3.04 -8.36
N MET A 9 5.69 -3.90 -9.06
CA MET A 9 7.15 -3.90 -9.02
C MET A 9 7.74 -2.62 -9.62
N PHE A 10 7.22 -2.16 -10.76
CA PHE A 10 7.68 -0.94 -11.39
C PHE A 10 7.36 0.30 -10.55
N LEU A 11 6.14 0.37 -10.00
CA LEU A 11 5.75 1.42 -9.07
C LEU A 11 6.69 1.48 -7.85
N ARG A 12 7.02 0.30 -7.32
CA ARG A 12 7.93 0.13 -6.19
C ARG A 12 9.34 0.66 -6.51
N ALA A 13 9.87 0.35 -7.69
CA ALA A 13 11.18 0.85 -8.12
C ALA A 13 11.23 2.38 -8.13
N ILE A 14 10.20 3.04 -8.65
CA ILE A 14 10.14 4.50 -8.67
C ILE A 14 10.07 5.08 -7.26
N ILE A 15 9.31 4.47 -6.35
CA ILE A 15 9.17 4.95 -4.97
C ILE A 15 10.50 4.84 -4.21
N TYR A 16 11.19 3.69 -4.29
CA TYR A 16 12.36 3.43 -3.44
C TYR A 16 13.67 3.96 -4.00
N CYS A 17 13.82 4.06 -5.32
CA CYS A 17 15.04 4.59 -5.91
C CYS A 17 15.08 6.11 -5.76
N SER A 18 16.10 6.64 -5.09
CA SER A 18 16.25 8.09 -4.87
C SER A 18 16.95 8.81 -6.03
N THR A 19 17.67 8.06 -6.87
CA THR A 19 18.41 8.58 -8.03
C THR A 19 17.95 7.90 -9.31
N PHE A 20 18.07 8.62 -10.43
CA PHE A 20 17.70 8.07 -11.74
C PHE A 20 18.57 6.87 -12.12
N LYS A 21 19.86 6.89 -11.76
CA LYS A 21 20.78 5.76 -11.98
C LYS A 21 20.31 4.51 -11.25
N ALA A 22 20.05 4.61 -9.94
CA ALA A 22 19.55 3.49 -9.15
C ALA A 22 18.22 2.94 -9.70
N PHE A 23 17.35 3.83 -10.19
CA PHE A 23 16.11 3.43 -10.85
C PHE A 23 16.34 2.65 -12.15
N LEU A 24 17.30 3.05 -12.97
CA LEU A 24 17.62 2.33 -14.20
C LEU A 24 18.14 0.93 -13.90
N ASP A 25 19.08 0.82 -12.96
CA ASP A 25 19.64 -0.47 -12.53
C ASP A 25 18.52 -1.40 -12.02
N GLU A 26 17.70 -0.91 -11.08
CA GLU A 26 16.54 -1.66 -10.55
C GLU A 26 15.53 -2.03 -11.65
N ARG A 27 15.27 -1.13 -12.61
CA ARG A 27 14.32 -1.40 -13.69
C ARG A 27 14.77 -2.57 -14.56
N GLU A 28 16.06 -2.65 -14.89
CA GLU A 28 16.60 -3.75 -15.70
C GLU A 28 16.56 -5.08 -14.92
N ASP A 29 16.92 -5.06 -13.64
CA ASP A 29 16.82 -6.22 -12.76
C ASP A 29 15.37 -6.73 -12.66
N LEU A 30 14.42 -5.82 -12.48
CA LEU A 30 13.00 -6.13 -12.47
C LEU A 30 12.51 -6.71 -13.79
N ARG A 31 12.94 -6.12 -14.92
CA ARG A 31 12.56 -6.59 -16.25
C ARG A 31 13.08 -8.01 -16.47
N MET A 32 14.33 -8.28 -16.10
CA MET A 32 14.93 -9.61 -16.17
C MET A 32 14.17 -10.61 -15.29
N ALA A 33 13.90 -10.25 -14.03
CA ALA A 33 13.14 -11.10 -13.11
C ALA A 33 11.75 -11.44 -13.66
N LEU A 34 11.04 -10.48 -14.25
CA LEU A 34 9.73 -10.71 -14.85
C LEU A 34 9.79 -11.63 -16.07
N LEU A 35 10.78 -11.46 -16.94
CA LEU A 35 11.00 -12.34 -18.09
C LEU A 35 11.31 -13.78 -17.66
N LEU A 36 12.17 -13.95 -16.65
CA LEU A 36 12.46 -15.27 -16.05
C LEU A 36 11.21 -15.92 -15.44
N ASN A 37 10.28 -15.11 -14.90
CA ASN A 37 8.97 -15.55 -14.43
C ASN A 37 7.93 -15.72 -15.55
N LYS A 38 8.36 -15.83 -16.81
CA LYS A 38 7.54 -16.09 -18.00
C LYS A 38 6.50 -15.01 -18.31
N TYR A 39 6.72 -13.76 -17.86
CA TYR A 39 5.89 -12.63 -18.29
C TYR A 39 6.27 -12.21 -19.72
N PRO A 40 5.31 -12.06 -20.66
CA PRO A 40 5.60 -11.59 -22.00
C PRO A 40 6.16 -10.16 -22.01
N GLY A 41 7.20 -9.89 -22.80
CA GLY A 41 7.83 -8.55 -22.87
C GLY A 41 6.83 -7.42 -23.15
N LYS A 42 5.98 -7.59 -24.18
CA LYS A 42 4.91 -6.62 -24.50
C LYS A 42 3.96 -6.37 -23.32
N PHE A 43 3.68 -7.39 -22.52
CA PHE A 43 2.82 -7.25 -21.34
C PHE A 43 3.53 -6.44 -20.24
N ILE A 44 4.82 -6.68 -20.01
CA ILE A 44 5.63 -5.91 -19.06
C ILE A 44 5.64 -4.43 -19.46
N ASP A 45 5.95 -4.12 -20.72
CA ASP A 45 5.97 -2.75 -21.25
C ASP A 45 4.63 -2.06 -21.09
N ASN A 46 3.53 -2.75 -21.39
CA ASN A 46 2.19 -2.23 -21.20
C ASN A 46 1.90 -1.91 -19.72
N GLN A 47 2.33 -2.75 -18.78
CA GLN A 47 2.15 -2.48 -17.36
C GLN A 47 3.01 -1.31 -16.87
N PHE A 48 4.25 -1.19 -17.33
CA PHE A 48 5.14 -0.08 -16.99
C PHE A 48 4.56 1.25 -17.51
N ASN A 49 4.11 1.27 -18.76
CA ASN A 49 3.42 2.42 -19.35
C ASN A 49 2.12 2.75 -18.60
N ARG A 50 1.41 1.74 -18.09
CA ARG A 50 0.20 1.96 -17.27
C ARG A 50 0.51 2.69 -15.97
N VAL A 51 1.65 2.42 -15.34
CA VAL A 51 2.09 3.17 -14.14
C VAL A 51 2.30 4.64 -14.50
N LEU A 52 3.06 4.92 -15.55
CA LEU A 52 3.34 6.31 -15.97
C LEU A 52 2.05 7.06 -16.33
N LYS A 53 1.13 6.41 -17.05
CA LYS A 53 -0.21 6.95 -17.37
C LYS A 53 -1.04 7.24 -16.12
N LYS A 54 -1.07 6.32 -15.14
CA LYS A 54 -1.82 6.53 -13.88
C LYS A 54 -1.29 7.76 -13.13
N CYS A 55 0.00 8.04 -13.24
CA CYS A 55 0.65 9.16 -12.58
C CYS A 55 0.67 10.44 -13.42
N ASN A 56 -0.23 10.56 -14.40
CA ASN A 56 -0.36 11.72 -15.30
C ASN A 56 0.94 12.13 -16.00
N THR A 57 1.83 11.16 -16.23
CA THR A 57 3.13 11.41 -16.85
C THR A 57 3.18 10.65 -18.17
N THR A 58 3.04 11.36 -19.29
CA THR A 58 3.25 10.81 -20.63
C THR A 58 4.71 10.91 -21.09
N GLN A 59 5.52 11.69 -20.37
CA GLN A 59 6.93 11.88 -20.66
C GLN A 59 7.76 10.67 -20.22
N LEU A 60 8.79 10.36 -21.00
CA LEU A 60 9.82 9.39 -20.61
C LEU A 60 10.59 9.89 -19.38
N LEU A 61 10.89 8.96 -18.47
CA LEU A 61 11.76 9.24 -17.32
C LEU A 61 13.19 9.47 -17.80
N THR A 62 13.74 10.63 -17.44
CA THR A 62 15.10 11.07 -17.73
C THR A 62 15.75 11.55 -16.43
N SER A 63 17.07 11.68 -16.42
CA SER A 63 17.80 12.24 -15.26
C SER A 63 17.25 13.59 -14.81
N ASN A 64 16.74 14.40 -15.73
CA ASN A 64 16.30 15.76 -15.49
C ASN A 64 14.90 15.84 -14.86
N ASN A 65 14.00 14.92 -15.22
CA ASN A 65 12.61 14.94 -14.75
C ASN A 65 12.28 13.85 -13.71
N TYR A 66 13.17 12.89 -13.48
CA TYR A 66 12.93 11.73 -12.61
C TYR A 66 12.50 12.13 -11.20
N ASN A 67 13.22 13.05 -10.56
CA ASN A 67 12.93 13.45 -9.18
C ASN A 67 11.57 14.15 -9.04
N THR A 68 11.20 14.96 -10.03
CA THR A 68 9.91 15.65 -10.07
C THR A 68 8.77 14.64 -10.22
N ILE A 69 8.90 13.72 -11.18
CA ILE A 69 7.90 12.69 -11.42
C ILE A 69 7.78 11.74 -10.22
N ARG A 70 8.91 11.33 -9.64
CA ARG A 70 8.93 10.50 -8.42
C ARG A 70 8.20 11.17 -7.27
N LYS A 71 8.42 12.46 -7.02
CA LYS A 71 7.70 13.20 -5.97
C LYS A 71 6.20 13.20 -6.23
N ASN A 72 5.77 13.47 -7.47
CA ASN A 72 4.36 13.44 -7.84
C ASN A 72 3.74 12.06 -7.62
N ILE A 73 4.46 10.99 -7.98
CA ILE A 73 4.03 9.60 -7.76
C ILE A 73 3.86 9.31 -6.28
N ILE A 74 4.85 9.66 -5.46
CA ILE A 74 4.80 9.47 -4.00
C ILE A 74 3.62 10.24 -3.41
N TYR A 75 3.42 11.50 -3.82
CA TYR A 75 2.35 12.36 -3.32
C TYR A 75 0.97 11.81 -3.68
N ASN A 76 0.74 11.47 -4.95
CA ASN A 76 -0.53 10.92 -5.42
C ASN A 76 -0.88 9.57 -4.77
N ILE A 77 0.12 8.74 -4.43
CA ILE A 77 -0.11 7.46 -3.74
C ILE A 77 -0.39 7.67 -2.25
N ILE A 78 0.25 8.66 -1.62
CA ILE A 78 0.02 8.99 -0.21
C ILE A 78 -1.34 9.70 -0.03
N GLU A 79 -1.82 10.42 -1.05
CA GLU A 79 -3.10 11.13 -1.03
C GLU A 79 -4.31 10.33 -1.53
N GLU A 80 -4.12 9.16 -2.19
CA GLU A 80 -5.22 8.21 -2.45
C GLU A 80 -5.76 7.70 -1.08
N GLU A 81 -6.77 8.43 -0.59
CA GLU A 81 -7.69 8.15 0.53
C GLU A 81 -7.09 8.11 1.95
N LYS A 82 -6.52 9.23 2.41
CA LYS A 82 -6.77 9.58 3.82
C LYS A 82 -8.22 10.04 3.90
N ILE A 83 -9.14 9.11 4.20
CA ILE A 83 -10.50 9.47 4.63
C ILE A 83 -10.33 10.59 5.67
N PRO A 84 -10.92 11.79 5.46
CA PRO A 84 -10.76 12.88 6.40
C PRO A 84 -11.25 12.39 7.75
N THR A 85 -10.30 12.09 8.64
CA THR A 85 -10.62 11.53 9.93
C THR A 85 -10.86 12.69 10.87
N ASP A 86 -12.07 12.80 11.39
CA ASP A 86 -12.35 13.73 12.46
C ASP A 86 -11.60 13.26 13.72
N HIS A 87 -10.42 13.83 13.95
CA HIS A 87 -9.57 13.49 15.10
C HIS A 87 -10.19 13.88 16.45
N TYR A 88 -11.24 14.70 16.47
CA TYR A 88 -11.99 15.03 17.69
C TYR A 88 -13.04 13.96 18.01
N ARG A 89 -13.57 13.28 16.99
CA ARG A 89 -14.61 12.25 17.14
C ARG A 89 -14.11 10.84 16.87
N THR A 90 -12.83 10.63 16.63
CA THR A 90 -12.28 9.32 16.25
C THR A 90 -11.13 8.89 17.16
N MET A 91 -11.24 7.70 17.74
CA MET A 91 -10.19 7.07 18.52
C MET A 91 -9.63 5.85 17.77
N PHE A 92 -8.33 5.88 17.48
CA PHE A 92 -7.65 4.76 16.84
C PHE A 92 -7.13 3.76 17.88
N ILE A 93 -7.69 2.56 17.86
CA ILE A 93 -7.30 1.51 18.80
C ILE A 93 -6.52 0.45 18.03
N HIS A 94 -5.25 0.34 18.40
CA HIS A 94 -4.31 -0.54 17.73
C HIS A 94 -4.14 -1.83 18.51
N PHE A 95 -4.38 -2.97 17.84
CA PHE A 95 -4.19 -4.28 18.44
C PHE A 95 -3.07 -5.07 17.75
N THR A 96 -2.43 -5.94 18.53
CA THR A 96 -1.54 -6.98 18.02
C THR A 96 -2.39 -8.07 17.38
N TYR A 97 -2.03 -8.49 16.17
CA TYR A 97 -2.76 -9.52 15.44
C TYR A 97 -2.86 -10.82 16.26
N CYS A 98 -4.08 -11.38 16.36
CA CYS A 98 -4.39 -12.66 17.02
C CYS A 98 -5.27 -13.54 16.12
N LEU A 99 -5.24 -14.86 16.29
CA LEU A 99 -5.94 -15.84 15.43
C LEU A 99 -7.46 -15.56 15.26
N ASN A 100 -8.11 -14.98 16.27
CA ASN A 100 -9.56 -14.72 16.28
C ASN A 100 -9.96 -13.30 15.85
N ILE A 101 -9.09 -12.57 15.14
CA ILE A 101 -9.28 -11.15 14.84
C ILE A 101 -10.54 -10.85 14.02
N ARG A 102 -11.05 -11.81 13.24
CA ARG A 102 -12.29 -11.65 12.47
C ARG A 102 -13.50 -11.32 13.36
N THR A 103 -13.51 -11.81 14.60
CA THR A 103 -14.60 -11.55 15.56
C THR A 103 -14.32 -10.36 16.48
N LEU A 104 -13.08 -9.85 16.47
CA LEU A 104 -12.64 -8.80 17.39
C LEU A 104 -13.45 -7.52 17.24
N PRO A 105 -13.73 -6.98 16.04
CA PRO A 105 -14.50 -5.74 15.92
C PRO A 105 -15.88 -5.83 16.56
N LYS A 106 -16.61 -6.91 16.28
CA LYS A 106 -17.94 -7.12 16.83
C LYS A 106 -17.92 -7.24 18.35
N LYS A 107 -16.98 -8.02 18.90
CA LYS A 107 -16.83 -8.19 20.35
C LYS A 107 -16.40 -6.88 21.03
N PHE A 108 -15.50 -6.14 20.40
CA PHE A 108 -15.05 -4.84 20.86
C PHE A 108 -16.20 -3.85 20.96
N HIS A 109 -16.97 -3.65 19.88
CA HIS A 109 -18.13 -2.74 19.92
C HIS A 109 -19.20 -3.19 20.93
N THR A 110 -19.38 -4.50 21.11
CA THR A 110 -20.29 -5.03 22.13
C THR A 110 -19.83 -4.65 23.55
N LEU A 111 -18.54 -4.81 23.85
CA LEU A 111 -17.96 -4.44 25.14
C LEU A 111 -17.95 -2.91 25.33
N TRP A 112 -17.61 -2.17 24.28
CA TRP A 112 -17.59 -0.71 24.28
C TRP A 112 -18.95 -0.16 24.63
N ASN A 113 -20.00 -0.58 23.93
CA ASN A 113 -21.36 -0.17 24.22
C ASN A 113 -21.79 -0.63 25.61
N LYS A 114 -21.44 -1.85 26.05
CA LYS A 114 -21.82 -2.35 27.38
C LYS A 114 -21.29 -1.47 28.52
N TYR A 115 -20.07 -0.95 28.42
CA TYR A 115 -19.43 -0.21 29.51
C TYR A 115 -19.49 1.30 29.36
N PHE A 116 -19.59 1.79 28.13
CA PHE A 116 -19.51 3.21 27.84
C PHE A 116 -20.79 3.79 27.25
N SER A 117 -21.89 3.04 27.08
CA SER A 117 -23.12 3.54 26.44
C SER A 117 -23.63 4.87 26.97
N GLU A 118 -23.47 5.11 28.27
CA GLU A 118 -23.93 6.31 28.98
C GLU A 118 -22.86 7.40 29.11
N SER A 119 -21.65 7.14 28.62
CA SER A 119 -20.52 8.06 28.66
C SER A 119 -20.40 8.85 27.35
N LEU A 120 -19.90 10.09 27.45
CA LEU A 120 -19.50 10.92 26.30
C LEU A 120 -18.47 10.20 25.40
N ILE A 121 -17.72 9.24 25.94
CA ILE A 121 -16.78 8.41 25.19
C ILE A 121 -17.49 7.56 24.12
N ASN A 122 -18.79 7.26 24.28
CA ASN A 122 -19.57 6.52 23.28
C ASN A 122 -19.82 7.31 21.99
N GLU A 123 -19.74 8.64 22.05
CA GLU A 123 -19.86 9.51 20.87
C GLU A 123 -18.60 9.48 20.00
N ILE A 124 -17.51 8.90 20.52
CA ILE A 124 -16.25 8.73 19.81
C ILE A 124 -16.30 7.44 18.98
N ILE A 125 -16.10 7.58 17.67
CA ILE A 125 -15.98 6.49 16.71
C ILE A 125 -14.65 5.76 16.97
N SER A 126 -14.73 4.53 17.42
CA SER A 126 -13.58 3.66 17.60
C SER A 126 -13.19 3.00 16.27
N VAL A 127 -12.01 3.34 15.75
CA VAL A 127 -11.44 2.72 14.55
C VAL A 127 -10.40 1.69 14.96
N ILE A 128 -10.70 0.43 14.68
CA ILE A 128 -9.85 -0.71 15.07
C ILE A 128 -8.81 -0.95 13.98
N GLY A 129 -7.55 -0.67 14.32
CA GLY A 129 -6.39 -0.92 13.47
C GLY A 129 -5.59 -2.13 13.94
N THR A 130 -4.93 -2.80 13.00
CA THR A 130 -3.90 -3.80 13.34
C THR A 130 -2.53 -3.17 13.21
N ARG A 131 -1.67 -3.33 14.22
CA ARG A 131 -0.26 -3.01 14.04
C ARG A 131 0.33 -4.06 13.09
N ASN A 132 1.15 -3.61 12.16
CA ASN A 132 1.82 -4.51 11.23
C ASN A 132 2.85 -5.33 12.01
N VAL A 133 2.47 -6.54 12.40
CA VAL A 133 3.35 -7.46 13.13
C VAL A 133 3.73 -8.59 12.18
N GLN A 134 5.02 -8.93 12.16
CA GLN A 134 5.61 -10.07 11.44
C GLN A 134 4.79 -11.37 11.56
N ASN A 135 3.93 -11.49 12.58
CA ASN A 135 2.97 -12.59 12.79
C ASN A 135 1.92 -12.72 11.67
N LEU A 136 1.34 -11.63 11.17
CA LEU A 136 0.41 -11.67 10.04
C LEU A 136 1.10 -12.18 8.77
N GLN A 137 2.34 -11.71 8.55
CA GLN A 137 3.19 -12.17 7.45
C GLN A 137 3.51 -13.66 7.57
N LYS A 138 3.89 -14.15 8.76
CA LYS A 138 4.14 -15.58 9.03
C LYS A 138 2.91 -16.45 8.77
N GLN A 139 1.71 -15.99 9.13
CA GLN A 139 0.49 -16.76 8.92
C GLN A 139 0.05 -16.80 7.44
N LEU A 140 0.21 -15.69 6.71
CA LEU A 140 -0.04 -15.65 5.27
C LEU A 140 0.95 -16.51 4.46
N VAL A 141 2.16 -16.73 5.00
CA VAL A 141 3.16 -17.64 4.41
C VAL A 141 2.83 -19.11 4.72
N LYS A 142 2.36 -19.43 5.95
CA LYS A 142 1.98 -20.80 6.34
C LYS A 142 0.73 -21.34 5.64
N ASN A 143 -0.16 -20.46 5.17
CA ASN A 143 -1.40 -20.84 4.47
C ASN A 143 -1.25 -20.85 2.94
N LYS A 144 -0.01 -20.91 2.41
CA LYS A 144 0.29 -21.22 1.01
C LYS A 144 0.76 -22.65 0.88
#